data_AF-A0A1B6JLF7-F1
#
_entry.id   AF-A0A1B6JLF7-F1
#
_cell.length_a   1.000
_cell.length_b   1.000
_cell.length_c   1.000
_cell.angle_alpha   90.00
_cell.angle_beta   90.00
_cell.angle_gamma   90.00
#
_symmetry.space_group_name_H-M   'P 1'
#
loop_
_entity.id
_entity.type
_entity.pdbx_description
1 polymer ?
#
loop_
_entity_poly.entity_id
_entity_poly.type
_entity_poly.pdbx_seq_one_letter_code
_entity_poly.pdbx_strand_id
1 'polypeptide(L)'
;RLKSIEFNVIKFYTERYFRLTPMLACVILYYSTLLIHQGQGPIWYTMVEEEDNCNENWWAGFLHVTNYIDPKCVAQSYYVALDFQFYILSPLFLLALHRKPKIGFLLLATASLV
;
A
#
# COMPACT_ATOMS: atom_id res chain seq x y z
N ARG A 1 15.22 -9.22 -29.79
CA ARG A 1 16.20 -9.82 -28.85
C ARG A 1 16.36 -8.82 -27.70
N LEU A 2 15.45 -8.82 -26.73
CA LEU A 2 15.45 -7.85 -25.63
C LEU A 2 16.67 -8.14 -24.75
N LYS A 3 17.58 -7.16 -24.67
CA LYS A 3 18.78 -7.18 -23.83
C LYS A 3 18.34 -7.51 -22.41
N SER A 4 18.90 -8.54 -21.79
CA SER A 4 18.60 -8.92 -20.41
C SER A 4 19.06 -7.79 -19.49
N ILE A 5 18.18 -6.84 -19.24
CA ILE A 5 18.33 -5.95 -18.09
C ILE A 5 18.24 -6.89 -16.89
N GLU A 6 19.30 -7.00 -16.10
CA GLU A 6 19.27 -7.79 -14.88
C GLU A 6 18.14 -7.25 -13.99
N PHE A 7 17.05 -8.00 -13.90
CA PHE A 7 15.89 -7.60 -13.12
C PHE A 7 16.22 -7.80 -11.64
N ASN A 8 16.71 -6.73 -11.00
CA ASN A 8 16.93 -6.73 -9.57
C ASN A 8 15.60 -6.46 -8.86
N VAL A 9 14.99 -7.55 -8.40
CA VAL A 9 13.73 -7.56 -7.65
C VAL A 9 13.80 -6.66 -6.41
N ILE A 10 14.95 -6.64 -5.72
CA ILE A 10 15.13 -5.85 -4.49
C ILE A 10 15.06 -4.36 -4.83
N LYS A 11 15.81 -3.93 -5.86
CA LYS A 11 15.80 -2.54 -6.31
C LYS A 11 14.38 -2.08 -6.68
N PHE A 12 13.66 -2.92 -7.42
CA PHE A 12 12.28 -2.67 -7.82
C PHE A 12 11.36 -2.39 -6.62
N TYR A 13 11.41 -3.23 -5.58
CA TYR A 13 10.60 -3.01 -4.37
C TYR A 13 11.03 -1.79 -3.57
N THR A 14 12.34 -1.56 -3.41
CA THR A 14 12.84 -0.42 -2.63
C THR A 14 12.45 0.93 -3.24
N GLU A 15 12.54 1.10 -4.56
CA GLU A 15 12.18 2.36 -5.22
C GLU A 15 10.69 2.70 -5.05
N ARG A 16 9.82 1.69 -5.09
CA ARG A 16 8.39 1.87 -4.83
C ARG A 16 8.12 2.23 -3.37
N TYR A 17 8.75 1.51 -2.44
CA TYR A 17 8.59 1.74 -1.00
C TYR A 17 8.97 3.17 -0.63
N PHE A 18 10.19 3.60 -0.97
CA PHE A 18 10.66 4.95 -0.66
C PHE A 18 9.89 6.07 -1.38
N ARG A 19 9.14 5.77 -2.44
CA ARG A 19 8.29 6.77 -3.11
C ARG A 19 6.95 6.99 -2.38
N LEU A 20 6.31 5.92 -1.91
CA LEU A 20 4.96 5.99 -1.34
C LEU A 20 4.97 6.17 0.19
N THR A 21 5.87 5.48 0.89
CA THR A 21 5.91 5.47 2.36
C THR A 21 6.14 6.85 2.97
N PRO A 22 7.01 7.75 2.45
CA PRO A 22 7.21 9.07 3.06
C PRO A 22 5.95 9.93 3.04
N MET A 23 5.18 9.89 1.95
CA MET A 23 3.93 10.63 1.85
C MET A 23 2.90 10.08 2.83
N LEU A 24 2.78 8.76 2.93
CA LEU A 24 1.87 8.13 3.89
C LEU A 24 2.27 8.42 5.34
N ALA A 25 3.57 8.44 5.64
CA ALA A 25 4.11 8.80 6.94
C ALA A 25 3.70 10.22 7.37
N CYS A 26 3.80 11.20 6.46
CA CYS A 26 3.35 12.56 6.73
C CYS A 26 1.84 12.63 7.04
N VAL A 27 1.02 11.84 6.34
CA VAL A 27 -0.42 11.77 6.61
C VAL A 27 -0.70 11.14 7.97
N ILE A 28 -0.04 10.03 8.30
CA ILE A 28 -0.17 9.37 9.62
C ILE A 28 0.25 10.34 10.75
N LEU A 29 1.34 11.09 10.57
CA LEU A 29 1.77 12.12 11.52
C LEU A 29 0.75 13.25 11.65
N TYR A 30 0.14 13.67 10.55
CA TYR A 30 -0.93 14.66 10.57
C TYR A 30 -2.15 14.17 11.36
N TYR A 31 -2.59 12.93 11.12
CA TYR A 31 -3.72 12.32 11.81
C TYR A 31 -3.48 12.15 13.32
N SER A 32 -2.25 11.80 13.71
CA SER A 32 -1.88 11.58 15.12
C SER A 32 -1.57 12.84 15.93
N THR A 33 -1.25 13.98 15.30
CA THR A 33 -0.79 15.18 16.04
C THR A 33 -1.53 16.46 15.70
N LEU A 34 -1.73 16.73 14.41
CA LEU A 34 -2.26 18.01 13.95
C LEU A 34 -3.77 18.00 13.85
N LEU A 35 -4.37 16.82 13.64
CA LEU A 35 -5.81 16.67 13.52
C LEU A 35 -6.48 17.27 14.76
N ILE A 36 -6.19 16.80 15.98
CA ILE A 36 -6.83 17.24 17.25
C ILE A 36 -6.96 18.76 17.46
N HIS A 37 -6.07 19.56 16.90
CA HIS A 37 -6.04 21.01 17.10
C HIS A 37 -6.91 21.79 16.11
N GLN A 38 -7.43 21.16 15.05
CA GLN A 38 -8.18 21.82 13.97
C GLN A 38 -9.70 21.83 14.19
N GLY A 39 -10.17 21.36 15.35
CA GLY A 39 -11.55 20.98 15.56
C GLY A 39 -12.48 21.97 16.20
N GLN A 40 -13.44 22.48 15.42
CA GLN A 40 -14.69 23.04 15.95
C GLN A 40 -15.86 22.53 15.09
N GLY A 41 -16.66 21.60 15.61
CA GLY A 41 -17.85 21.09 14.92
C GLY A 41 -18.36 19.73 15.41
N PRO A 42 -19.59 19.33 15.05
CA PRO A 42 -20.20 18.08 15.52
C PRO A 42 -19.55 16.81 14.95
N ILE A 43 -18.93 16.89 13.77
CA ILE A 43 -18.14 15.80 13.15
C ILE A 43 -16.79 15.62 13.86
N TRP A 44 -16.39 16.58 14.71
CA TRP A 44 -15.09 16.52 15.37
C TRP A 44 -14.92 15.31 16.27
N TYR A 45 -16.00 14.89 16.93
CA TYR A 45 -15.98 13.76 17.87
C TYR A 45 -15.52 12.46 17.21
N THR A 46 -15.93 12.20 15.97
CA THR A 46 -15.47 11.01 15.22
C THR A 46 -14.00 11.12 14.81
N MET A 47 -13.48 12.34 14.57
CA MET A 47 -12.08 12.54 14.20
C MET A 47 -11.12 12.36 15.39
N VAL A 48 -11.60 12.61 16.62
CA VAL A 48 -10.85 12.33 17.86
C VAL A 48 -10.75 10.83 18.10
N GLU A 49 -11.81 10.04 17.84
CA GLU A 49 -11.73 8.57 17.92
C GLU A 49 -10.71 7.98 16.91
N GLU A 50 -10.57 8.58 15.73
CA GLU A 50 -9.57 8.17 14.73
C GLU A 50 -8.11 8.42 15.19
N GLU A 51 -7.87 9.42 16.05
CA GLU A 51 -6.56 9.68 16.63
C GLU A 51 -6.12 8.53 17.55
N ASP A 52 -7.00 8.12 18.48
CA ASP A 52 -6.74 7.01 19.40
C ASP A 52 -6.46 5.72 18.62
N ASN A 53 -7.28 5.45 17.60
CA ASN A 53 -7.06 4.32 16.69
C ASN A 53 -5.72 4.42 15.96
N CYS A 54 -5.30 5.63 15.60
CA CYS A 54 -4.04 5.82 14.91
C CYS A 54 -2.82 5.64 15.83
N ASN A 55 -2.89 6.03 17.10
CA ASN A 55 -1.82 5.80 18.06
C ASN A 55 -1.53 4.31 18.28
N GLU A 56 -2.54 3.44 18.16
CA GLU A 56 -2.37 1.99 18.25
C GLU A 56 -1.94 1.35 16.92
N ASN A 57 -2.49 1.80 15.80
CA ASN A 57 -2.40 1.10 14.51
C ASN A 57 -1.62 1.84 13.40
N TRP A 58 -0.88 2.92 13.72
CA TRP A 58 -0.04 3.66 12.76
C TRP A 58 0.97 2.75 12.02
N TRP A 59 1.52 1.76 12.71
CA TRP A 59 2.52 0.83 12.18
C TRP A 59 1.99 0.01 11.00
N ALA A 60 0.68 -0.28 10.98
CA ALA A 60 0.04 -1.02 9.89
C ALA A 60 0.13 -0.24 8.57
N GLY A 61 0.13 1.10 8.63
CA GLY A 61 0.33 1.98 7.49
C GLY A 61 1.72 1.84 6.88
N PHE A 62 2.76 1.82 7.71
CA PHE A 62 4.15 1.68 7.26
C PHE A 62 4.48 0.31 6.66
N LEU A 63 3.83 -0.73 7.17
CA LEU A 63 3.94 -2.08 6.63
C LEU A 63 3.00 -2.34 5.45
N HIS A 64 2.15 -1.37 5.07
CA HIS A 64 1.16 -1.53 4.01
C HIS A 64 0.22 -2.73 4.25
N VAL A 65 -0.21 -2.93 5.50
CA VAL A 65 -1.13 -4.01 5.94
C VAL A 65 -2.40 -3.48 6.59
N THR A 66 -2.72 -2.20 6.41
CA THR A 66 -3.93 -1.57 6.96
C THR A 66 -5.24 -2.22 6.50
N ASN A 67 -5.21 -3.05 5.46
CA ASN A 67 -6.36 -3.85 5.03
C ASN A 67 -6.79 -4.92 6.03
N TYR A 68 -5.86 -5.41 6.84
CA TYR A 68 -6.09 -6.52 7.76
C TYR A 68 -6.27 -6.07 9.22
N ILE A 69 -6.10 -4.79 9.50
CA ILE A 69 -6.16 -4.23 10.85
C ILE A 69 -7.35 -3.29 10.94
N ASP A 70 -8.22 -3.54 11.91
CA ASP A 70 -9.34 -2.69 12.28
C ASP A 70 -9.24 -2.37 13.79
N PRO A 71 -9.43 -1.11 14.22
CA PRO A 71 -9.71 0.07 13.40
C PRO A 71 -8.48 0.60 12.64
N LYS A 72 -8.70 1.20 11.47
CA LYS A 72 -7.63 1.72 10.59
C LYS A 72 -7.24 3.13 11.03
N CYS A 73 -5.94 3.42 11.20
CA CYS A 73 -5.45 4.79 11.45
C CYS A 73 -5.90 5.81 10.37
N VAL A 74 -5.77 5.43 9.09
CA VAL A 74 -6.20 6.23 7.94
C VAL A 74 -7.05 5.35 7.05
N ALA A 75 -8.36 5.60 6.98
CA ALA A 75 -9.28 4.78 6.19
C ALA A 75 -8.85 4.64 4.72
N GLN A 76 -8.33 5.73 4.13
CA GLN A 76 -7.87 5.79 2.74
C GLN A 76 -6.60 4.96 2.49
N SER A 77 -5.82 4.65 3.54
CA SER A 77 -4.58 3.89 3.40
C SER A 77 -4.80 2.43 2.98
N TYR A 78 -6.03 1.91 3.15
CA TYR A 78 -6.45 0.59 2.66
C TYR A 78 -6.10 0.40 1.16
N TYR A 79 -6.40 1.39 0.33
CA TYR A 79 -6.10 1.32 -1.11
C TYR A 79 -4.60 1.26 -1.38
N VAL A 80 -3.81 2.06 -0.64
CA VAL A 80 -2.35 2.05 -0.76
C VAL A 80 -1.77 0.70 -0.36
N ALA A 81 -2.32 0.08 0.69
CA ALA A 81 -1.93 -1.25 1.12
C ALA A 81 -2.22 -2.33 0.05
N LEU A 82 -3.39 -2.27 -0.59
CA LEU A 82 -3.74 -3.20 -1.69
C LEU A 82 -2.79 -3.05 -2.87
N ASP A 83 -2.51 -1.82 -3.27
CA ASP A 83 -1.61 -1.52 -4.39
C ASP A 83 -0.19 -2.08 -4.15
N PHE A 84 0.29 -2.02 -2.91
CA PHE A 84 1.58 -2.62 -2.55
C PHE A 84 1.56 -4.15 -2.63
N GLN A 85 0.48 -4.80 -2.23
CA GLN A 85 0.33 -6.24 -2.33
C GLN A 85 0.31 -6.71 -3.79
N PHE A 86 -0.42 -6.01 -4.66
CA PHE A 86 -0.40 -6.28 -6.10
C PHE A 86 0.99 -5.99 -6.72
N TYR A 87 1.68 -4.97 -6.23
CA TYR A 87 3.04 -4.68 -6.67
C TYR A 87 4.02 -5.80 -6.30
N ILE A 88 3.87 -6.41 -5.12
CA ILE A 88 4.64 -7.58 -4.69
C ILE A 88 4.39 -8.77 -5.64
N LEU A 89 3.14 -8.98 -6.06
CA LEU A 89 2.79 -10.05 -7.01
C LEU A 89 3.25 -9.77 -8.46
N SER A 90 3.46 -8.52 -8.83
CA SER A 90 3.77 -8.12 -10.22
C SER A 90 4.96 -8.84 -10.88
N PRO A 91 6.10 -9.14 -10.21
CA PRO A 91 7.23 -9.79 -10.86
C PRO A 91 6.95 -11.24 -11.22
N LEU A 92 6.02 -11.90 -10.52
CA LEU A 92 5.56 -13.25 -10.86
C LEU A 92 4.98 -13.27 -12.27
N PHE A 93 4.09 -12.32 -12.57
CA PHE A 93 3.48 -12.17 -13.89
C PHE A 93 4.51 -11.75 -14.95
N LEU A 94 5.38 -10.79 -14.63
CA LEU A 94 6.41 -10.30 -15.55
C LEU A 94 7.42 -11.41 -15.92
N LEU A 95 7.92 -12.16 -14.94
CA LEU A 95 8.87 -13.26 -15.17
C LEU A 95 8.21 -14.44 -15.89
N ALA A 96 6.96 -14.77 -15.54
CA ALA A 96 6.20 -15.82 -16.22
C ALA A 96 6.01 -15.49 -17.71
N LEU A 97 5.63 -14.25 -18.03
CA LEU A 97 5.45 -13.79 -19.39
C LEU A 97 6.78 -13.77 -20.17
N HIS A 98 7.87 -13.36 -19.51
CA HIS A 98 9.20 -13.30 -20.13
C HIS A 98 9.78 -14.68 -20.45
N ARG A 99 9.64 -15.67 -19.55
CA ARG A 99 10.18 -17.02 -19.75
C ARG A 99 9.29 -17.90 -20.61
N LYS A 100 7.97 -17.86 -20.41
CA LYS A 100 6.98 -18.76 -21.05
C LYS A 100 5.70 -17.98 -21.38
N PRO A 101 5.61 -17.34 -22.56
CA PRO A 101 4.51 -16.45 -22.88
C PRO A 101 3.13 -17.13 -22.81
N LYS A 102 3.02 -18.41 -23.21
CA LYS A 102 1.77 -19.19 -23.09
C LYS A 102 1.27 -19.32 -21.65
N ILE A 103 2.18 -19.54 -20.68
CA ILE A 103 1.83 -19.65 -19.26
C ILE A 103 1.52 -18.25 -18.70
N GLY A 104 2.30 -17.23 -19.09
CA GLY A 104 2.01 -15.85 -18.71
C GLY A 104 0.63 -15.39 -19.16
N PHE A 105 0.23 -15.66 -20.40
CA PHE A 105 -1.12 -15.34 -20.89
C PHE A 105 -2.22 -16.11 -20.15
N LEU A 106 -1.99 -17.38 -19.80
CA LEU A 106 -2.95 -18.16 -19.00
C LEU A 106 -3.11 -17.58 -17.58
N LEU A 107 -2.01 -17.21 -16.93
CA LEU A 107 -2.03 -16.59 -15.60
C LEU A 107 -2.73 -15.23 -15.60
N LEU A 108 -2.51 -14.43 -16.65
CA LEU A 108 -3.22 -13.16 -16.81
C LEU A 108 -4.71 -13.37 -17.08
N ALA A 109 -5.07 -14.30 -17.98
CA ALA A 109 -6.47 -14.60 -18.28
C ALA A 109 -7.24 -15.10 -17.05
N THR A 110 -6.61 -15.94 -16.22
CA THR A 110 -7.21 -16.41 -14.96
C THR A 110 -7.32 -15.31 -13.92
N ALA A 111 -6.32 -14.44 -13.79
CA ALA A 111 -6.38 -13.29 -12.89
C ALA A 111 -7.45 -12.26 -13.28
N SER A 112 -7.72 -12.06 -14.58
CA SER A 112 -8.76 -11.13 -15.07
C SER A 112 -10.18 -11.69 -14.98
N LEU A 113 -10.33 -13.01 -14.80
CA LEU A 113 -11.63 -13.69 -14.69
C LEU A 113 -12.18 -13.69 -13.25
N VAL A 114 -11.35 -13.32 -12.27
CA VAL A 114 -11.69 -13.15 -10.86
C VAL A 114 -11.98 -11.68 -10.60
#